data_AF-A0A8H6QVL6-F1
#
_entry.id   AF-A0A8H6QVL6-F1
#
_cell.length_a   1.000
_cell.length_b   1.000
_cell.length_c   1.000
_cell.angle_alpha   90.00
_cell.angle_beta   90.00
_cell.angle_gamma   90.00
#
_symmetry.space_group_name_H-M   'P 1'
#
loop_
_entity.id
_entity.type
_entity.pdbx_description
1 polymer ?
#
loop_
_entity_poly.entity_id
_entity_poly.type
_entity_poly.pdbx_seq_one_letter_code
_entity_poly.pdbx_strand_id
1 'polypeptide(L)'
;MTSTLLTFGTVLILTSTACFSALTDDHAVADRQYGFEVLMSAGLGIVLTTQYVILKTTFPECDMAAGTGAMNIVRAMGGRIGLAICAAMLRSRLNDELAAVLPGRSLDQIQLAGNSLHAENIGFSTEEIAGVRRLWSAV
;
A
#
# COMPACT_ATOMS: atom_id res chain seq x y z
N MET A 1 30.98 -7.14 4.25
CA MET A 1 30.14 -8.00 5.13
C MET A 1 28.76 -7.39 5.38
N THR A 2 28.64 -6.08 5.59
CA THR A 2 27.36 -5.38 5.75
C THR A 2 26.54 -5.32 4.44
N SER A 3 27.20 -5.06 3.30
CA SER A 3 26.50 -5.00 2.00
C SER A 3 25.89 -6.35 1.58
N THR A 4 26.52 -7.47 1.92
CA THR A 4 26.00 -8.82 1.60
C THR A 4 24.77 -9.17 2.42
N LEU A 5 24.70 -8.74 3.69
CA LEU A 5 23.51 -8.89 4.53
C LEU A 5 22.35 -8.05 4.02
N LEU A 6 22.64 -6.84 3.53
CA LEU A 6 21.65 -5.97 2.91
C LEU A 6 21.05 -6.63 1.65
N THR A 7 21.89 -7.15 0.75
CA THR A 7 21.43 -7.84 -0.46
C THR A 7 20.59 -9.07 -0.10
N PHE A 8 21.05 -9.89 0.86
CA PHE A 8 20.30 -11.05 1.33
C PHE A 8 18.90 -10.68 1.88
N GLY A 9 18.82 -9.65 2.72
CA GLY A 9 17.55 -9.16 3.25
C GLY A 9 16.61 -8.65 2.15
N THR A 10 17.11 -7.94 1.15
CA THR A 10 16.30 -7.48 0.01
C THR A 10 15.78 -8.61 -0.87
N VAL A 11 16.58 -9.68 -1.07
CA VAL A 11 16.14 -10.87 -1.81
C VAL A 11 15.00 -11.57 -1.08
N LEU A 12 15.08 -11.64 0.25
CA LEU A 12 14.04 -12.24 1.08
C LEU A 12 12.72 -11.45 1.02
N ILE A 13 12.79 -10.11 1.07
CA ILE A 13 11.63 -9.23 0.88
C ILE A 13 11.03 -9.42 -0.52
N LEU A 14 11.85 -9.40 -1.58
CA LEU A 14 11.38 -9.60 -2.96
C LEU A 14 10.70 -10.96 -3.15
N THR A 15 11.28 -12.01 -2.58
CA THR A 15 10.71 -13.36 -2.62
C THR A 15 9.36 -13.42 -1.94
N SER A 16 9.22 -12.73 -0.79
CA SER A 16 7.96 -12.64 -0.06
C SER A 16 6.89 -11.91 -0.88
N THR A 17 7.24 -10.76 -1.48
CA THR A 17 6.32 -10.00 -2.35
C THR A 17 5.90 -10.79 -3.60
N ALA A 18 6.82 -11.54 -4.21
CA ALA A 18 6.50 -12.43 -5.33
C ALA A 18 5.53 -13.55 -4.91
N CYS A 19 5.70 -14.08 -3.69
CA CYS A 19 4.81 -15.09 -3.13
C CYS A 19 3.40 -14.53 -2.83
N PHE A 20 3.31 -13.28 -2.35
CA PHE A 20 2.04 -12.58 -2.20
C PHE A 20 1.29 -12.41 -3.53
N SER A 21 2.01 -12.23 -4.64
CA SER A 21 1.38 -12.15 -5.98
C SER A 21 0.83 -13.49 -6.48
N ALA A 22 1.24 -14.62 -5.90
CA ALA A 22 0.75 -15.95 -6.25
C ALA A 22 -0.49 -16.37 -5.44
N LEU A 23 -0.96 -15.50 -4.55
CA LEU A 23 -2.15 -15.75 -3.74
C LEU A 23 -3.42 -15.51 -4.57
N THR A 24 -4.35 -16.46 -4.54
CA THR A 24 -5.64 -16.35 -5.21
C THR A 24 -6.55 -15.34 -4.50
N ASP A 25 -7.37 -14.58 -5.25
CA ASP A 25 -8.41 -13.64 -4.78
C ASP A 25 -9.60 -14.36 -4.09
N ASP A 26 -9.31 -15.32 -3.22
CA ASP A 26 -10.34 -15.95 -2.39
C ASP A 26 -10.60 -15.09 -1.15
N HIS A 27 -11.87 -14.92 -0.77
CA HIS A 27 -12.27 -14.00 0.31
C HIS A 27 -11.85 -14.51 1.70
N ALA A 28 -11.36 -15.74 1.79
CA ALA A 28 -10.79 -16.30 3.00
C ALA A 28 -9.33 -15.89 3.14
N VAL A 29 -8.99 -15.23 4.25
CA VAL A 29 -7.59 -15.02 4.67
C VAL A 29 -6.93 -16.39 4.75
N ALA A 30 -6.14 -16.73 3.74
CA ALA A 30 -5.48 -18.02 3.70
C ALA A 30 -4.43 -18.05 4.81
N ASP A 31 -4.36 -19.13 5.60
CA ASP A 31 -3.31 -19.32 6.62
C ASP A 31 -1.89 -19.07 6.08
N ARG A 32 -1.71 -19.23 4.76
CA ARG A 32 -0.48 -18.94 4.02
C ARG A 32 -0.08 -17.46 4.02
N GLN A 33 -1.02 -16.51 4.11
CA GLN A 33 -0.73 -15.06 4.19
C GLN A 33 0.08 -14.71 5.44
N TYR A 34 -0.28 -15.28 6.59
CA TYR A 34 0.46 -15.06 7.84
C TYR A 34 1.90 -15.57 7.73
N GLY A 35 2.10 -16.71 7.06
CA GLY A 35 3.44 -17.24 6.78
C GLY A 35 4.29 -16.29 5.92
N PHE A 36 3.69 -15.68 4.90
CA PHE A 36 4.38 -14.73 4.02
C PHE A 36 4.66 -13.39 4.71
N GLU A 37 3.79 -12.94 5.61
CA GLU A 37 4.01 -11.74 6.42
C GLU A 37 5.16 -11.93 7.43
N VAL A 38 5.24 -13.10 8.05
CA VAL A 38 6.39 -13.47 8.90
C VAL A 38 7.68 -13.50 8.09
N LEU A 39 7.65 -14.06 6.87
CA LEU A 39 8.83 -14.06 5.99
C LEU A 39 9.23 -12.63 5.60
N MET A 40 8.27 -11.81 5.19
CA MET A 40 8.50 -10.40 4.84
C MET A 40 9.09 -9.60 6.01
N SER A 41 8.54 -9.76 7.22
CA SER A 41 9.01 -9.07 8.42
C SER A 41 10.41 -9.53 8.86
N ALA A 42 10.77 -10.80 8.66
CA ALA A 42 12.13 -11.28 8.89
C ALA A 42 13.15 -10.59 7.97
N GLY A 43 12.83 -10.44 6.68
CA GLY A 43 13.66 -9.71 5.72
C GLY A 43 13.78 -8.23 6.07
N LEU A 44 12.68 -7.60 6.45
CA LEU A 44 12.64 -6.20 6.88
C LEU A 44 13.50 -5.96 8.13
N GLY A 45 13.46 -6.86 9.11
CA GLY A 45 14.30 -6.79 10.30
C GLY A 45 15.79 -6.78 9.96
N ILE A 46 16.24 -7.68 9.08
CA ILE A 46 17.63 -7.76 8.62
C ILE A 46 18.05 -6.45 7.92
N VAL A 47 17.20 -5.93 7.02
CA VAL A 47 17.48 -4.70 6.28
C VAL A 47 17.56 -3.50 7.20
N LEU A 48 16.59 -3.31 8.10
CA LEU A 48 16.54 -2.16 9.01
C LEU A 48 17.77 -2.14 9.92
N THR A 49 18.12 -3.27 10.55
CA THR A 49 19.29 -3.34 11.44
C THR A 49 20.59 -3.08 10.66
N THR A 50 20.73 -3.65 9.46
CA THR A 50 21.92 -3.47 8.62
C THR A 50 22.07 -2.03 8.12
N GLN A 51 20.97 -1.35 7.75
CA GLN A 51 21.02 0.05 7.35
C GLN A 51 21.52 0.96 8.47
N TYR A 52 21.09 0.75 9.71
CA TYR A 52 21.60 1.52 10.85
C TYR A 52 23.09 1.27 11.12
N VAL A 53 23.57 0.04 10.93
CA VAL A 53 25.01 -0.27 11.04
C VAL A 53 25.79 0.50 9.97
N ILE A 54 25.33 0.47 8.71
CA ILE A 54 25.99 1.20 7.61
C ILE A 54 25.98 2.70 7.88
N LEU A 55 24.87 3.25 8.37
CA LEU A 55 24.76 4.67 8.71
C LEU A 55 25.80 5.07 9.76
N LYS A 56 25.94 4.27 10.82
CA LYS A 56 26.92 4.51 11.89
C LYS A 56 28.37 4.40 11.43
N THR A 57 28.66 3.55 10.44
CA THR A 57 30.02 3.41 9.89
C THR A 57 30.36 4.47 8.84
N THR A 58 29.36 5.11 8.24
CA THR A 58 29.55 6.05 7.11
C THR A 58 29.61 7.50 7.58
N PHE A 59 28.88 7.85 8.64
CA PHE A 59 28.81 9.22 9.16
C PHE A 59 29.57 9.40 10.47
N PRO A 60 30.24 10.54 10.67
CA PRO A 60 30.74 10.96 11.97
C PRO A 60 29.60 11.11 12.99
N GLU A 61 29.89 10.96 14.28
CA GLU A 61 28.87 11.07 15.34
C GLU A 61 28.13 12.42 15.35
N CYS A 62 28.83 13.50 14.99
CA CYS A 62 28.25 14.85 14.89
C CYS A 62 27.13 14.94 13.85
N ASP A 63 27.25 14.20 12.73
CA ASP A 63 26.30 14.22 11.62
C ASP A 63 25.30 13.06 11.66
N MET A 64 25.40 12.18 12.67
CA MET A 64 24.57 10.98 12.78
C MET A 64 23.08 11.30 12.91
N ALA A 65 22.74 12.39 13.58
CA ALA A 65 21.35 12.87 13.69
C ALA A 65 20.78 13.29 12.34
N ALA A 66 21.55 14.05 11.55
CA ALA A 66 21.15 14.47 10.21
C ALA A 66 21.04 13.25 9.25
N GLY A 67 22.02 12.35 9.28
CA GLY A 67 22.01 11.11 8.49
C GLY A 67 20.82 10.20 8.82
N THR A 68 20.48 10.06 10.10
CA THR A 68 19.32 9.27 10.55
C THR A 68 18.01 9.92 10.12
N GLY A 69 17.91 11.25 10.20
CA GLY A 69 16.78 12.02 9.71
C GLY A 69 16.56 11.81 8.21
N ALA A 70 17.61 11.96 7.41
CA ALA A 70 17.56 11.73 5.96
C ALA A 70 17.12 10.30 5.61
N MET A 71 17.69 9.29 6.28
CA MET A 71 17.29 7.89 6.09
C MET A 71 15.81 7.65 6.40
N ASN A 72 15.29 8.24 7.48
CA ASN A 72 13.87 8.13 7.85
C ASN A 72 12.94 8.81 6.85
N ILE A 73 13.35 9.94 6.27
CA ILE A 73 12.60 10.63 5.23
C ILE A 73 12.49 9.75 3.98
N VAL A 74 13.61 9.21 3.50
CA VAL A 74 13.61 8.30 2.33
C VAL A 74 12.71 7.09 2.56
N ARG A 75 12.78 6.48 3.75
CA ARG A 75 11.90 5.37 4.14
C ARG A 75 10.42 5.76 4.15
N ALA A 76 10.08 6.89 4.74
CA ALA A 76 8.70 7.38 4.77
C ALA A 76 8.17 7.74 3.37
N MET A 77 9.03 8.27 2.50
CA MET A 77 8.70 8.53 1.10
C MET A 77 8.35 7.24 0.36
N GLY A 78 9.13 6.17 0.53
CA GLY A 78 8.85 4.87 -0.08
C GLY A 78 7.46 4.34 0.28
N GLY A 79 7.07 4.42 1.56
CA GLY A 79 5.74 4.02 2.01
C GLY A 79 4.61 4.84 1.39
N ARG A 80 4.80 6.16 1.24
CA ARG A 80 3.82 7.04 0.59
C ARG A 80 3.69 6.77 -0.91
N ILE A 81 4.81 6.52 -1.60
CA ILE A 81 4.79 6.16 -3.02
C ILE A 81 4.00 4.86 -3.22
N GLY A 82 4.26 3.84 -2.39
CA GLY A 82 3.50 2.59 -2.42
C GLY A 82 2.00 2.81 -2.21
N LEU A 83 1.62 3.59 -1.18
CA LEU A 83 0.23 3.92 -0.92
C LEU A 83 -0.44 4.68 -2.07
N ALA A 84 0.27 5.63 -2.70
CA ALA A 84 -0.27 6.37 -3.84
C ALA A 84 -0.55 5.46 -5.05
N ILE A 85 0.33 4.48 -5.30
CA ILE A 85 0.12 3.47 -6.35
C ILE A 85 -1.10 2.61 -6.03
N CYS A 86 -1.18 2.07 -4.81
CA CYS A 86 -2.33 1.28 -4.38
C CYS A 86 -3.64 2.08 -4.44
N ALA A 87 -3.62 3.34 -4.03
CA ALA A 87 -4.77 4.23 -4.11
C ALA A 87 -5.19 4.53 -5.55
N ALA A 88 -4.24 4.71 -6.47
CA ALA A 88 -4.53 4.90 -7.89
C ALA A 88 -5.13 3.64 -8.53
N MET A 89 -4.59 2.46 -8.21
CA MET A 89 -5.15 1.18 -8.66
C MET A 89 -6.56 0.98 -8.13
N LEU A 90 -6.79 1.21 -6.83
CA LEU A 90 -8.10 1.10 -6.22
C LEU A 90 -9.09 2.09 -6.83
N ARG A 91 -8.69 3.35 -7.01
CA ARG A 91 -9.52 4.38 -7.63
C ARG A 91 -9.92 3.99 -9.05
N SER A 92 -9.02 3.38 -9.83
CA SER A 92 -9.35 2.87 -11.17
C SER A 92 -10.42 1.79 -11.13
N ARG A 93 -10.24 0.77 -10.28
CA ARG A 93 -11.22 -0.33 -10.12
C ARG A 93 -12.57 0.18 -9.63
N LEU A 94 -12.55 1.05 -8.64
CA LEU A 94 -13.77 1.64 -8.07
C LEU A 94 -14.52 2.47 -9.12
N ASN A 95 -13.82 3.24 -9.96
CA ASN A 95 -14.47 4.00 -11.03
C ASN A 95 -15.13 3.07 -12.07
N ASP A 96 -14.49 1.96 -12.43
CA ASP A 96 -15.04 0.98 -13.38
C ASP A 96 -16.32 0.32 -12.83
N GLU A 97 -16.30 -0.12 -11.56
CA GLU A 97 -17.48 -0.73 -10.92
C GLU A 97 -18.60 0.28 -10.65
N LEU A 98 -18.27 1.51 -10.26
CA LEU A 98 -19.25 2.56 -10.00
C LEU A 98 -19.93 3.02 -11.30
N ALA A 99 -19.21 3.02 -12.43
CA ALA A 99 -19.79 3.26 -13.75
C ALA A 99 -20.77 2.16 -14.19
N ALA A 100 -20.58 0.92 -13.74
CA ALA A 100 -21.50 -0.19 -14.01
C ALA A 100 -22.79 -0.09 -13.18
N VAL A 101 -22.73 0.46 -11.95
CA VAL A 101 -23.88 0.60 -11.04
C VAL A 101 -24.69 1.88 -11.32
N LEU A 102 -24.08 2.92 -11.92
CA LEU A 102 -24.75 4.17 -12.27
C LEU A 102 -24.72 4.46 -13.79
N PRO A 103 -25.44 3.67 -14.61
CA PRO A 103 -25.51 3.91 -16.04
C PRO A 103 -26.26 5.23 -16.33
N GLY A 104 -25.56 6.20 -16.94
CA GLY A 104 -26.16 7.46 -17.42
C GLY A 104 -25.73 8.74 -16.70
N ARG A 105 -24.85 8.68 -15.69
CA ARG A 105 -24.24 9.87 -15.07
C ARG A 105 -22.93 10.28 -15.71
N SER A 106 -22.62 11.57 -15.66
CA SER A 106 -21.35 12.12 -16.16
C SER A 106 -20.17 11.64 -15.31
N LEU A 107 -19.00 11.50 -15.94
CA LEU A 107 -17.76 11.06 -15.30
C LEU A 107 -17.40 11.89 -14.05
N ASP A 108 -17.68 13.19 -14.08
CA ASP A 108 -17.46 14.10 -12.95
C ASP A 108 -18.30 13.71 -11.71
N GLN A 109 -19.53 13.24 -11.91
CA GLN A 109 -20.41 12.80 -10.81
C GLN A 109 -19.98 11.47 -10.22
N ILE A 110 -19.44 10.57 -11.04
CA ILE A 110 -18.87 9.29 -10.60
C ILE A 110 -17.60 9.53 -9.76
N GLN A 111 -16.74 10.46 -10.18
CA GLN A 111 -15.56 10.85 -9.41
C GLN A 111 -15.92 11.56 -8.08
N LEU A 112 -16.96 12.39 -8.07
CA LEU A 112 -17.48 13.01 -6.85
C LEU A 112 -17.99 11.96 -5.86
N ALA A 113 -18.76 10.97 -6.32
CA ALA A 113 -19.23 9.86 -5.49
C ALA A 113 -18.09 8.96 -4.99
N GLY A 114 -17.05 8.74 -5.79
CA GLY A 114 -15.86 7.99 -5.38
C GLY A 114 -15.01 8.73 -4.33
N ASN A 115 -14.96 10.07 -4.38
CA ASN A 115 -14.20 10.90 -3.45
C ASN A 115 -14.99 11.28 -2.18
N SER A 116 -16.31 11.13 -2.17
CA SER A 116 -17.17 11.50 -1.05
C SER A 116 -18.27 10.46 -0.82
N LEU A 117 -18.23 9.79 0.34
CA LEU A 117 -19.32 8.91 0.82
C LEU A 117 -20.63 9.69 1.08
N HIS A 118 -20.53 11.01 1.25
CA HIS A 118 -21.66 11.93 1.41
C HIS A 118 -22.15 12.45 0.06
N ALA A 119 -22.50 11.54 -0.85
CA ALA A 119 -23.19 11.85 -2.10
C ALA A 119 -24.64 12.36 -1.88
N GLU A 120 -25.09 12.45 -0.62
CA GLU A 120 -26.42 12.90 -0.20
C GLU A 120 -26.76 14.33 -0.69
N ASN A 121 -25.76 15.14 -1.01
CA ASN A 121 -25.94 16.53 -1.48
C ASN A 121 -25.94 16.69 -3.02
N ILE A 122 -25.93 15.60 -3.79
CA ILE A 122 -25.76 15.62 -5.26
C ILE A 122 -26.95 14.98 -6.00
N GLY A 123 -28.11 14.88 -5.35
CA GLY A 123 -29.36 14.40 -5.97
C GLY A 123 -29.34 12.92 -6.39
N PHE A 124 -28.58 12.07 -5.69
CA PHE A 124 -28.62 10.62 -5.87
C PHE A 124 -29.84 10.01 -5.19
N SER A 125 -30.50 9.06 -5.84
CA SER A 125 -31.62 8.30 -5.28
C SER A 125 -31.13 7.43 -4.11
N THR A 126 -32.02 7.15 -3.13
CA THR A 126 -31.71 6.33 -1.95
C THR A 126 -31.23 4.92 -2.32
N GLU A 127 -31.63 4.40 -3.49
CA GLU A 127 -31.16 3.13 -4.03
C GLU A 127 -29.72 3.20 -4.58
N GLU A 128 -29.34 4.30 -5.22
CA GLU A 128 -27.98 4.53 -5.74
C GLU A 128 -26.98 4.64 -4.58
N ILE A 129 -27.35 5.38 -3.52
CA ILE A 129 -26.52 5.51 -2.30
C ILE A 129 -26.35 4.16 -1.59
N ALA A 130 -27.41 3.34 -1.55
CA ALA A 130 -27.33 1.99 -1.01
C ALA A 130 -26.42 1.08 -1.85
N GLY A 131 -26.41 1.23 -3.18
CA GLY A 131 -25.50 0.57 -4.10
C GLY A 131 -24.04 0.97 -3.87
N VAL A 132 -23.74 2.27 -3.83
CA VAL A 132 -22.38 2.79 -3.56
C VAL A 132 -21.86 2.33 -2.20
N ARG A 133 -22.70 2.32 -1.16
CA ARG A 133 -22.33 1.85 0.18
C ARG A 133 -22.03 0.36 0.21
N ARG A 134 -22.79 -0.46 -0.53
CA ARG A 134 -22.52 -1.91 -0.64
C ARG A 134 -21.20 -2.17 -1.36
N LEU A 135 -20.91 -1.39 -2.39
CA LEU A 135 -19.67 -1.47 -3.16
C LEU A 135 -18.46 -1.08 -2.31
N TRP A 136 -18.57 0.00 -1.52
CA TRP A 136 -17.55 0.38 -0.53
C TRP A 136 -17.39 -0.59 0.63
N SER A 137 -18.41 -1.37 0.99
CA SER A 137 -18.29 -2.41 2.02
C SER A 137 -17.74 -3.74 1.50
N ALA A 138 -17.65 -3.89 0.18
CA ALA A 138 -17.09 -5.07 -0.49
C ALA A 138 -15.64 -4.87 -0.92
N VAL A 139 -15.16 -3.62 -0.89
CA VAL A 139 -13.76 -3.19 -1.08
C VAL A 139 -13.03 -3.15 0.26
#